data_AF-A0AA35WGL7-F1
#
_entry.id   AF-A0AA35WGL7-F1
#
_cell.length_a   1.000
_cell.length_b   1.000
_cell.length_c   1.000
_cell.angle_alpha   90.00
_cell.angle_beta   90.00
_cell.angle_gamma   90.00
#
_symmetry.space_group_name_H-M   'P 1'
#
loop_
_entity.id
_entity.type
_entity.pdbx_description
1 polymer ?
#
loop_
_entity_poly.entity_id
_entity_poly.type
_entity_poly.pdbx_seq_one_letter_code
_entity_poly.pdbx_strand_id
1 'polypeptide(L)'
;MFAQLPLGSYAVLDNQCSAFKLDNLLKDMNAYYGTKVFEEDCHFVSDGEVVAAYKDNYWFRAKIIKCSKENVMVFTVDFGDIFLVHSSDIRIIQEEFLILPFQAIECFIQETLSNVDSK
;
A
#
# COMPACT_ATOMS: atom_id res chain seq x y z
N MET A 1 18.38 -10.69 14.84
CA MET A 1 19.24 -10.66 13.64
C MET A 1 18.39 -10.04 12.54
N PHE A 2 18.40 -8.71 12.39
CA PHE A 2 17.58 -8.03 11.40
C PHE A 2 18.42 -7.81 10.15
N ALA A 3 17.88 -8.24 9.01
CA ALA A 3 18.49 -8.09 7.71
C ALA A 3 18.45 -6.62 7.26
N GLN A 4 19.47 -6.22 6.53
CA GLN A 4 19.67 -4.92 5.88
C GLN A 4 18.37 -4.41 5.23
N LEU A 5 17.93 -3.19 5.57
CA LEU A 5 16.90 -2.48 4.82
C LEU A 5 17.56 -1.47 3.87
N PRO A 6 17.22 -1.43 2.56
CA PRO A 6 17.74 -0.44 1.63
C PRO A 6 16.99 0.90 1.73
N LEU A 7 17.59 1.94 1.14
CA LEU A 7 17.08 3.31 1.04
C LEU A 7 15.58 3.38 0.65
N GLY A 8 14.81 4.21 1.38
CA GLY A 8 13.38 4.43 1.15
C GLY A 8 12.47 3.71 2.15
N SER A 9 12.75 3.83 3.45
CA SER A 9 11.96 3.18 4.50
C SER A 9 10.65 3.94 4.72
N TYR A 10 9.51 3.25 4.85
CA TYR A 10 8.24 3.89 5.17
C TYR A 10 7.92 3.70 6.65
N ALA A 11 7.34 4.72 7.27
CA ALA A 11 6.82 4.66 8.63
C ALA A 11 5.31 4.86 8.59
N VAL A 12 4.57 4.07 9.35
CA VAL A 12 3.14 4.29 9.60
C VAL A 12 3.03 5.10 10.89
N LEU A 13 2.38 6.26 10.84
CA LEU A 13 2.10 7.05 12.05
C LEU A 13 0.98 6.38 12.84
N ASP A 14 1.37 5.46 13.73
CA ASP A 14 0.44 4.75 14.60
C ASP A 14 0.02 5.63 15.78
N ASN A 15 -1.03 6.43 15.57
CA ASN A 15 -1.87 6.88 16.68
C ASN A 15 -3.16 6.06 16.71
N GLN A 16 -3.69 5.83 17.91
CA GLN A 16 -4.85 4.95 18.12
C GLN A 16 -6.09 5.33 17.28
N CYS A 17 -6.27 6.63 16.98
CA CYS A 17 -7.39 7.10 16.16
C CYS A 17 -7.19 6.77 14.67
N SER A 18 -5.95 6.84 14.18
CA SER A 18 -5.55 6.43 12.83
C SER A 18 -5.76 4.93 12.63
N ALA A 19 -5.28 4.12 13.58
CA ALA A 19 -5.40 2.66 13.52
C ALA A 19 -6.87 2.24 13.44
N PHE A 20 -7.74 2.75 14.33
CA PHE A 20 -9.17 2.43 14.30
C PHE A 20 -9.87 2.84 13.00
N LYS A 21 -9.49 3.98 12.40
CA LYS A 21 -10.05 4.41 11.12
C LYS A 21 -9.60 3.53 9.96
N LEU A 22 -8.32 3.13 9.96
CA LEU A 22 -7.78 2.21 8.96
C LEU A 22 -8.46 0.84 9.06
N ASP A 23 -8.66 0.31 10.26
CA ASP A 23 -9.35 -0.97 10.48
C ASP A 23 -10.77 -0.97 9.90
N ASN A 24 -11.53 0.09 10.15
CA ASN A 24 -12.88 0.23 9.59
C ASN A 24 -12.85 0.34 8.07
N LEU A 25 -11.92 1.14 7.52
CA LEU A 25 -11.75 1.27 6.08
C LEU A 25 -11.46 -0.09 5.42
N LEU A 26 -10.51 -0.85 5.96
CA LEU A 26 -10.13 -2.16 5.42
C LEU A 26 -11.29 -3.15 5.51
N LYS A 27 -12.03 -3.14 6.61
CA LYS A 27 -13.23 -3.97 6.76
C LYS A 27 -14.26 -3.67 5.68
N ASP A 28 -14.56 -2.38 5.45
CA ASP A 28 -15.55 -1.96 4.46
C ASP A 28 -15.09 -2.27 3.03
N MET A 29 -13.82 -2.01 2.70
CA MET A 29 -13.23 -2.36 1.41
C MET A 29 -13.30 -3.87 1.14
N ASN A 30 -12.90 -4.69 2.12
CA ASN A 30 -12.89 -6.14 1.95
C ASN A 30 -14.30 -6.73 1.83
N ALA A 31 -15.29 -6.14 2.50
CA ALA A 31 -16.69 -6.50 2.30
C ALA A 31 -17.18 -6.12 0.88
N TYR A 32 -16.82 -4.93 0.40
CA TYR A 32 -17.24 -4.44 -0.91
C TYR A 32 -16.61 -5.22 -2.08
N TYR A 33 -15.28 -5.28 -2.14
CA TYR A 33 -14.58 -5.92 -3.25
C TYR A 33 -14.54 -7.45 -3.14
N GLY A 34 -14.66 -8.01 -1.93
CA GLY A 34 -14.67 -9.47 -1.74
C GLY A 34 -15.98 -10.16 -2.14
N THR A 35 -17.08 -9.40 -2.29
CA THR A 35 -18.41 -9.97 -2.62
C THR A 35 -18.88 -9.62 -4.02
N LYS A 36 -18.30 -8.60 -4.65
CA LYS A 36 -18.67 -8.16 -6.00
C LYS A 36 -18.01 -9.02 -7.08
N VAL A 37 -18.79 -9.34 -8.09
CA VAL A 37 -18.28 -9.84 -9.37
C VAL A 37 -17.93 -8.62 -10.22
N PHE A 38 -16.72 -8.60 -10.74
CA PHE A 38 -16.23 -7.54 -11.63
C PHE A 38 -15.92 -8.15 -12.99
N GLU A 39 -16.28 -7.43 -14.05
CA GLU A 39 -15.86 -7.77 -15.41
C GLU A 39 -14.32 -7.59 -15.54
N GLU A 40 -13.69 -8.32 -16.45
CA GLU A 40 -12.22 -8.45 -16.55
C GLU A 40 -11.48 -7.17 -17.00
N ASP A 41 -12.18 -6.06 -17.22
CA ASP A 41 -11.60 -4.87 -17.84
C ASP A 41 -10.76 -4.02 -16.86
N CYS A 42 -9.50 -4.40 -16.65
CA CYS A 42 -8.47 -3.53 -16.08
C CYS A 42 -7.64 -2.83 -17.16
N HIS A 43 -8.26 -2.37 -18.26
CA HIS A 43 -7.52 -1.83 -19.40
C HIS A 43 -7.11 -0.35 -19.28
N PHE A 44 -7.39 0.32 -18.16
CA PHE A 44 -7.27 1.79 -18.07
C PHE A 44 -6.40 2.32 -16.93
N VAL A 45 -5.68 1.48 -16.18
CA VAL A 45 -4.87 1.98 -15.06
C VAL A 45 -3.43 2.30 -15.46
N SER A 46 -2.93 3.45 -15.00
CA SER A 46 -1.62 4.02 -15.33
C SER A 46 -0.70 4.11 -14.11
N ASP A 47 0.60 4.21 -14.37
CA ASP A 47 1.60 4.46 -13.32
C ASP A 47 1.23 5.71 -12.51
N GLY A 48 1.28 5.58 -11.19
CA GLY A 48 0.94 6.65 -10.24
C GLY A 48 -0.50 6.68 -9.76
N GLU A 49 -1.43 5.96 -10.39
CA GLU A 49 -2.83 5.92 -9.97
C GLU A 49 -3.04 5.08 -8.69
N VAL A 50 -4.07 5.45 -7.93
CA VAL A 50 -4.48 4.71 -6.73
C VAL A 50 -5.63 3.78 -7.08
N VAL A 51 -5.51 2.53 -6.66
CA VAL A 51 -6.39 1.42 -6.99
C VAL A 51 -6.69 0.59 -5.74
N ALA A 52 -7.70 -0.27 -5.85
CA ALA A 52 -7.85 -1.40 -4.95
C ALA A 52 -7.07 -2.59 -5.52
N ALA A 53 -6.18 -3.19 -4.73
CA ALA A 53 -5.38 -4.33 -5.12
C ALA A 53 -5.67 -5.53 -4.21
N TYR A 54 -5.83 -6.70 -4.82
CA TYR A 54 -6.05 -7.95 -4.11
C TYR A 54 -4.74 -8.71 -3.89
N LYS A 55 -4.46 -9.08 -2.64
CA LYS A 55 -3.28 -9.84 -2.25
C LYS A 55 -3.58 -10.66 -1.00
N ASP A 56 -3.19 -11.93 -0.99
CA ASP A 56 -3.28 -12.84 0.16
C ASP A 56 -4.67 -12.88 0.83
N ASN A 57 -5.72 -12.90 0.02
CA ASN A 57 -7.14 -12.89 0.41
C ASN A 57 -7.70 -11.57 0.95
N TYR A 58 -6.96 -10.47 0.80
CA TYR A 58 -7.40 -9.16 1.24
C TYR A 58 -7.27 -8.12 0.13
N TRP A 59 -8.18 -7.15 0.15
CA TRP A 59 -8.16 -5.94 -0.66
C TRP A 59 -7.54 -4.79 0.13
N PHE A 60 -6.64 -4.07 -0.53
CA PHE A 60 -5.91 -2.94 0.03
C PHE A 60 -5.96 -1.72 -0.89
N ARG A 61 -5.71 -0.53 -0.33
CA ARG A 61 -5.39 0.65 -1.13
C ARG A 61 -3.96 0.58 -1.59
N ALA A 62 -3.76 0.76 -2.88
CA ALA A 62 -2.47 0.58 -3.53
C ALA A 62 -2.24 1.69 -4.54
N LYS A 63 -1.00 2.18 -4.65
CA LYS A 63 -0.56 3.05 -5.73
C LYS A 63 0.21 2.22 -6.74
N ILE A 64 -0.11 2.36 -8.01
CA ILE A 64 0.63 1.71 -9.10
C ILE A 64 2.00 2.35 -9.20
N ILE A 65 3.04 1.53 -9.09
CA ILE A 65 4.42 1.92 -9.36
C ILE A 65 4.74 1.70 -10.83
N LYS A 66 4.35 0.53 -11.35
CA LYS A 66 4.62 0.14 -12.73
C LYS A 66 3.62 -0.87 -13.24
N CYS A 67 2.98 -0.56 -14.37
CA CYS A 67 2.09 -1.46 -15.09
C CYS A 67 2.82 -2.31 -16.13
N SER A 68 2.37 -3.56 -16.28
CA SER A 68 2.61 -4.41 -17.45
C SER A 68 1.31 -5.14 -17.82
N LYS A 69 1.29 -5.87 -18.94
CA LYS A 69 0.07 -6.54 -19.44
C LYS A 69 -0.54 -7.53 -18.43
N GLU A 70 0.32 -8.28 -17.73
CA GLU A 70 -0.11 -9.37 -16.84
C GLU A 70 0.18 -9.07 -15.37
N ASN A 71 1.22 -8.29 -15.09
CA ASN A 71 1.66 -8.02 -13.72
C ASN A 71 1.71 -6.53 -13.43
N VAL A 72 1.26 -6.13 -12.25
CA VAL A 72 1.27 -4.74 -11.80
C VAL A 72 2.05 -4.66 -10.49
N MET A 73 3.08 -3.82 -10.46
CA MET A 73 3.84 -3.54 -9.25
C MET A 73 3.14 -2.40 -8.52
N VAL A 74 2.82 -2.63 -7.24
CA VAL A 74 2.07 -1.67 -6.44
C VAL A 74 2.73 -1.42 -5.08
N PHE A 75 2.48 -0.25 -4.54
CA PHE A 75 2.86 0.19 -3.20
C PHE A 75 1.62 0.31 -2.33
N THR A 76 1.61 -0.30 -1.14
CA THR A 76 0.51 -0.13 -0.18
C THR A 76 0.59 1.23 0.48
N VAL A 77 -0.37 2.10 0.17
CA VAL A 77 -0.37 3.47 0.69
C VAL A 77 -0.62 3.55 2.20
N ASP A 78 -1.02 2.43 2.82
CA ASP A 78 -1.31 2.33 4.24
C ASP A 78 -0.25 1.58 5.05
N PHE A 79 0.57 0.74 4.42
CA PHE A 79 1.55 -0.12 5.12
C PHE A 79 2.99 0.10 4.68
N GLY A 80 3.22 0.62 3.47
CA GLY A 80 4.57 0.90 2.98
C GLY A 80 5.22 -0.27 2.22
N ASP A 81 4.50 -1.38 2.05
CA ASP A 81 4.99 -2.57 1.37
C ASP A 81 4.86 -2.43 -0.15
N ILE A 82 5.78 -3.08 -0.87
CA ILE A 82 5.70 -3.22 -2.32
C ILE A 82 5.46 -4.69 -2.65
N PHE A 83 4.52 -4.96 -3.54
CA PHE A 83 4.28 -6.30 -4.06
C PHE A 83 3.85 -6.28 -5.53
N LEU A 84 3.94 -7.46 -6.15
CA LEU A 84 3.48 -7.72 -7.51
C LEU A 84 2.15 -8.48 -7.45
N VAL A 85 1.15 -8.01 -8.20
CA VAL A 85 -0.15 -8.68 -8.36
C VAL A 85 -0.45 -8.90 -9.83
N HIS A 86 -1.38 -9.80 -10.13
CA HIS A 86 -1.86 -9.95 -11.49
C HIS A 86 -2.75 -8.75 -11.87
N SER A 87 -2.80 -8.40 -13.15
CA SER A 87 -3.64 -7.30 -13.65
C SER A 87 -5.12 -7.51 -13.31
N SER A 88 -5.58 -8.77 -13.32
CA SER A 88 -6.94 -9.17 -12.90
C SER A 88 -7.23 -8.97 -11.40
N ASP A 89 -6.23 -8.66 -10.58
CA ASP A 89 -6.36 -8.42 -9.14
C ASP A 89 -6.42 -6.92 -8.81
N ILE A 90 -6.48 -6.06 -9.83
CA ILE A 90 -6.62 -4.61 -9.71
C ILE A 90 -8.05 -4.16 -10.00
N ARG A 91 -8.59 -3.26 -9.18
CA ARG A 91 -9.87 -2.59 -9.41
C ARG A 91 -9.74 -1.09 -9.24
N ILE A 92 -10.56 -0.35 -9.98
CA ILE A 92 -10.74 1.09 -9.75
C ILE A 92 -11.23 1.28 -8.31
N ILE A 93 -10.52 2.11 -7.56
CA ILE A 93 -10.91 2.41 -6.19
C ILE A 93 -12.13 3.33 -6.18
N GLN A 94 -13.14 3.02 -5.36
CA GLN A 94 -14.26 3.92 -5.11
C GLN A 94 -13.80 5.16 -4.32
N GLU A 95 -14.38 6.32 -4.63
CA GLU A 95 -13.98 7.61 -4.06
C GLU A 95 -14.14 7.66 -2.54
N GLU A 96 -15.15 6.99 -1.99
CA GLU A 96 -15.37 6.86 -0.54
C GLU A 96 -14.17 6.26 0.21
N PHE A 97 -13.40 5.37 -0.43
CA PHE A 97 -12.22 4.76 0.17
C PHE A 97 -10.97 5.66 0.09
N LEU A 98 -11.05 6.81 -0.58
CA LEU A 98 -9.97 7.80 -0.66
C LEU A 98 -10.10 8.91 0.39
N ILE A 99 -11.19 8.95 1.17
CA ILE A 99 -11.45 9.99 2.17
C ILE A 99 -10.43 9.95 3.32
N LEU A 100 -10.06 8.74 3.76
CA LEU A 100 -9.03 8.60 4.79
C LEU A 100 -7.65 8.94 4.18
N PRO A 101 -6.83 9.79 4.81
CA PRO A 101 -5.46 10.01 4.34
C PRO A 101 -4.66 8.70 4.25
N PHE A 102 -3.61 8.68 3.43
CA PHE A 102 -2.70 7.54 3.36
C PHE A 102 -1.89 7.42 4.65
N GLN A 103 -1.76 6.20 5.17
CA GLN A 103 -1.19 5.98 6.50
C GLN A 103 0.34 5.78 6.48
N ALA A 104 0.88 5.29 5.36
CA ALA A 104 2.32 5.15 5.18
C ALA A 104 2.95 6.48 4.74
N ILE A 105 4.00 6.89 5.45
CA ILE A 105 4.79 8.08 5.16
C ILE A 105 6.20 7.65 4.78
N GLU A 106 6.70 8.17 3.66
CA GLU A 106 8.08 7.96 3.24
C GLU A 106 9.04 8.69 4.19
N CYS A 107 10.04 7.96 4.70
CA CYS A 107 11.07 8.52 5.56
C CYS A 107 12.45 7.89 5.29
N PHE A 108 13.47 8.43 5.93
CA PHE A 108 14.80 7.83 5.93
C PHE A 108 15.32 7.84 7.36
N ILE A 109 15.94 6.73 7.77
CA ILE A 109 16.69 6.69 9.01
C ILE A 109 18.01 7.43 8.76
N GLN A 110 18.24 8.49 9.52
CA GLN A 110 19.54 9.14 9.55
C GLN A 110 20.44 8.35 10.51
N GLU A 111 21.36 7.57 9.95
CA GLU A 111 22.35 6.83 10.73
C GLU A 111 23.25 7.85 11.45
N THR A 112 23.09 7.99 12.77
CA THR A 112 23.97 8.83 13.58
C THR A 112 25.24 8.04 13.87
N LEU A 113 26.36 8.45 13.26
CA LEU A 113 27.68 8.00 13.70
C LEU A 113 27.89 8.54 15.13
N SER A 114 27.58 7.72 16.14
CA SER A 114 28.05 8.01 17.49
C SER A 114 29.57 7.89 17.46
N ASN A 115 30.27 9.01 17.62
CA ASN A 115 31.71 9.03 17.83
C ASN A 115 32.03 8.06 18.96
N VAL A 116 32.63 6.92 18.63
CA VAL A 116 33.33 6.11 19.61
C VAL A 116 34.56 6.93 19.96
N ASP A 117 34.47 7.67 21.07
CA ASP A 117 35.60 8.38 21.64
C ASP A 117 36.73 7.37 21.85
N SER A 118 37.76 7.51 21.02
CA SER A 118 39.04 6.85 21.18
C SER A 118 39.64 7.26 22.51
N LYS A 119 39.82 6.29 23.41
CA LYS A 119 40.82 6.32 24.48
C LYS A 119 41.63 5.04 24.47
#